data_AF-A0A345QCW9-F1
#
_entry.id   AF-A0A345QCW9-F1
#
_cell.length_a   1.000
_cell.length_b   1.000
_cell.length_c   1.000
_cell.angle_alpha   90.00
_cell.angle_beta   90.00
_cell.angle_gamma   90.00
#
_symmetry.space_group_name_H-M   'P 1'
#
loop_
_entity.id
_entity.type
_entity.pdbx_description
1 polymer ?
#
loop_
_entity_poly.entity_id
_entity_poly.type
_entity_poly.pdbx_seq_one_letter_code
_entity_poly.pdbx_strand_id
1 'polypeptide(L)'
;MKSAFLSGCLMFCMSAAPAFAEWGFSGGQTPNAFIQTGDMTLELQCDRLRFAPVGYADSEDIVGKQSLSIRFMKNGSTEVGSFQAGQGNATLRIVDNYPVEVVFQDSADYQFVLDQIAANAVLNLSMADQDVSYGLFDLKGSGKAIRSLRSSCGSAPQAGNNTMEAPEGVVYCGGGQIKRQIEYLILDKAQGQWDAIVTVNGKTTRAMTAYSYFGNAEPPRGFVVALLGEDRSEFLVFKDGNKNWLEYGDYQYIQCN
;
A
#
# COMPACT_ATOMS: atom_id res chain seq x y z
N MET A 1 21.54 27.39 -62.51
CA MET A 1 21.88 27.51 -61.08
C MET A 1 20.61 27.25 -60.28
N LYS A 2 20.56 26.15 -59.51
CA LYS A 2 20.32 26.12 -58.03
C LYS A 2 18.93 26.67 -57.62
N SER A 3 18.00 25.98 -56.96
CA SER A 3 18.13 24.86 -56.00
C SER A 3 16.75 24.21 -55.80
N ALA A 4 16.72 22.90 -55.57
CA ALA A 4 15.57 22.18 -55.01
C ALA A 4 15.54 22.32 -53.48
N PHE A 5 14.35 22.42 -52.89
CA PHE A 5 14.12 22.13 -51.47
C PHE A 5 12.81 21.35 -51.33
N LEU A 6 12.96 20.04 -51.13
CA LEU A 6 11.94 19.15 -50.57
C LEU A 6 11.98 19.33 -49.05
N SER A 7 10.86 19.74 -48.44
CA SER A 7 10.69 19.71 -47.00
C SER A 7 9.67 18.62 -46.66
N GLY A 8 10.17 17.48 -46.21
CA GLY A 8 9.36 16.37 -45.71
C GLY A 8 9.07 16.56 -44.22
N CYS A 9 7.80 16.81 -43.88
CA CYS A 9 7.33 16.70 -42.50
C CYS A 9 7.17 15.22 -42.15
N LEU A 10 8.16 14.66 -41.43
CA LEU A 10 7.98 13.40 -40.71
C LEU A 10 7.06 13.67 -39.50
N MET A 11 5.82 13.21 -39.60
CA MET A 11 4.87 13.22 -38.50
C MET A 11 5.22 12.04 -37.57
N PHE A 12 5.94 12.34 -36.47
CA PHE A 12 6.17 11.39 -35.38
C PHE A 12 4.86 11.20 -34.60
N CYS A 13 4.07 10.19 -34.97
CA CYS A 13 2.99 9.70 -34.13
C CYS A 13 3.61 9.01 -32.91
N MET A 14 3.75 9.73 -31.80
CA MET A 14 3.96 9.10 -30.50
C MET A 14 2.67 8.38 -30.12
N SER A 15 2.58 7.09 -30.44
CA SER A 15 1.55 6.22 -29.87
C SER A 15 1.85 6.08 -28.37
N ALA A 16 1.17 6.87 -27.55
CA ALA A 16 1.01 6.56 -26.14
C ALA A 16 0.28 5.21 -26.08
N ALA A 17 1.03 4.13 -25.88
CA ALA A 17 0.42 2.85 -25.57
C ALA A 17 -0.38 3.05 -24.27
N PRO A 18 -1.63 2.54 -24.17
CA PRO A 18 -2.32 2.54 -22.90
C PRO A 18 -1.45 1.79 -21.90
N ALA A 19 -1.09 2.44 -20.80
CA ALA A 19 -0.49 1.76 -19.66
C ALA A 19 -1.56 0.84 -19.10
N PHE A 20 -1.51 -0.45 -19.46
CA PHE A 20 -2.33 -1.45 -18.80
C PHE A 20 -1.93 -1.49 -17.33
N ALA A 21 -2.92 -1.54 -16.44
CA ALA A 21 -2.69 -1.74 -15.02
C ALA A 21 -2.01 -3.09 -14.82
N GLU A 22 -0.69 -3.07 -14.58
CA GLU A 22 0.09 -4.28 -14.34
C GLU A 22 0.17 -4.56 -12.83
N TRP A 23 -0.01 -5.83 -12.48
CA TRP A 23 0.16 -6.28 -11.10
C TRP A 23 1.63 -6.16 -10.67
N GLY A 24 1.85 -5.42 -9.59
CA GLY A 24 3.14 -5.32 -8.91
C GLY A 24 3.26 -6.27 -7.73
N PHE A 25 4.51 -6.49 -7.30
CA PHE A 25 4.84 -7.25 -6.10
C PHE A 25 6.04 -6.63 -5.41
N SER A 26 5.95 -6.43 -4.09
CA SER A 26 7.07 -6.08 -3.21
C SER A 26 7.28 -7.18 -2.17
N GLY A 27 8.53 -7.64 -2.00
CA GLY A 27 8.91 -8.70 -1.06
C GLY A 27 9.45 -8.21 0.29
N GLY A 28 9.14 -6.97 0.69
CA GLY A 28 9.68 -6.30 1.88
C GLY A 28 9.26 -6.89 3.24
N GLN A 29 9.13 -6.05 4.28
CA GLN A 29 8.67 -6.50 5.61
C GLN A 29 7.22 -6.94 5.64
N THR A 30 6.41 -6.23 4.88
CA THR A 30 5.02 -6.55 4.61
C THR A 30 4.95 -6.85 3.12
N PRO A 31 5.23 -8.10 2.69
CA PRO A 31 5.11 -8.46 1.30
C PRO A 31 3.72 -8.08 0.80
N ASN A 32 3.66 -7.38 -0.32
CA ASN A 32 2.40 -7.00 -0.92
C ASN A 32 2.38 -7.29 -2.42
N ALA A 33 1.23 -7.76 -2.90
CA ALA A 33 0.89 -7.78 -4.31
C ALA A 33 -0.16 -6.69 -4.53
N PHE A 34 -0.01 -5.87 -5.57
CA PHE A 34 -0.88 -4.71 -5.74
C PHE A 34 -1.20 -4.43 -7.20
N ILE A 35 -2.29 -3.71 -7.41
CA ILE A 35 -2.67 -3.11 -8.69
C ILE A 35 -3.30 -1.73 -8.46
N GLN A 36 -3.13 -0.85 -9.43
CA GLN A 36 -3.81 0.44 -9.46
C GLN A 36 -4.72 0.51 -10.69
N THR A 37 -5.96 0.94 -10.51
CA THR A 37 -6.93 1.16 -11.59
C THR A 37 -7.53 2.56 -11.45
N GLY A 38 -7.12 3.48 -12.32
CA GLY A 38 -7.41 4.91 -12.14
C GLY A 38 -6.83 5.41 -10.81
N ASP A 39 -7.67 6.03 -9.99
CA ASP A 39 -7.30 6.56 -8.68
C ASP A 39 -7.45 5.54 -7.53
N MET A 40 -7.89 4.32 -7.84
CA MET A 40 -8.08 3.25 -6.85
C MET A 40 -6.87 2.33 -6.80
N THR A 41 -6.56 1.85 -5.60
CA THR A 41 -5.53 0.83 -5.36
C THR A 41 -6.13 -0.38 -4.69
N LEU A 42 -5.61 -1.55 -5.05
CA LEU A 42 -5.86 -2.81 -4.37
C LEU A 42 -4.50 -3.38 -3.95
N GLU A 43 -4.37 -3.73 -2.68
CA GLU A 43 -3.19 -4.33 -2.10
C GLU A 43 -3.55 -5.61 -1.34
N LEU A 44 -2.77 -6.65 -1.58
CA LEU A 44 -2.89 -7.96 -0.95
C LEU A 44 -1.63 -8.19 -0.13
N GLN A 45 -1.77 -8.35 1.17
CA GLN A 45 -0.67 -8.71 2.07
C GLN A 45 -0.84 -10.15 2.56
N CYS A 46 -0.02 -10.61 3.50
CA CYS A 46 -0.06 -12.01 3.92
C CYS A 46 -1.34 -12.43 4.65
N ASP A 47 -1.99 -11.49 5.33
CA ASP A 47 -3.11 -11.74 6.25
C ASP A 47 -4.32 -10.81 6.01
N ARG A 48 -4.24 -9.92 5.01
CA ARG A 48 -5.24 -8.86 4.80
C ARG A 48 -5.27 -8.36 3.38
N LEU A 49 -6.42 -7.82 3.01
CA LEU A 49 -6.62 -7.02 1.81
C LEU A 49 -6.77 -5.55 2.22
N ARG A 50 -6.20 -4.65 1.43
CA ARG A 50 -6.43 -3.21 1.55
C ARG A 50 -6.86 -2.67 0.20
N PHE A 51 -7.79 -1.73 0.18
CA PHE A 51 -8.11 -1.01 -1.03
C PHE A 51 -8.49 0.43 -0.74
N ALA A 52 -8.15 1.34 -1.65
CA ALA A 52 -8.59 2.71 -1.64
C ALA A 52 -9.78 2.86 -2.61
N PRO A 53 -11.00 3.15 -2.11
CA PRO A 53 -12.12 3.58 -2.96
C PRO A 53 -11.84 4.91 -3.67
N VAL A 54 -12.84 5.47 -4.36
CA VAL A 54 -12.71 6.78 -5.02
C VAL A 54 -12.98 7.96 -4.06
N GLY A 55 -14.00 7.86 -3.19
CA GLY A 55 -14.33 8.89 -2.19
C GLY A 55 -14.28 8.41 -0.73
N TYR A 56 -13.98 9.30 0.22
CA TYR A 56 -13.76 8.91 1.64
C TYR A 56 -15.07 8.45 2.28
N ALA A 57 -16.17 9.01 1.80
CA ALA A 57 -17.52 8.58 2.12
C ALA A 57 -17.76 7.09 1.82
N ASP A 58 -17.12 6.52 0.79
CA ASP A 58 -17.25 5.09 0.49
C ASP A 58 -16.54 4.25 1.58
N SER A 59 -15.33 4.66 1.99
CA SER A 59 -14.61 4.02 3.11
C SER A 59 -15.42 4.08 4.41
N GLU A 60 -16.02 5.23 4.72
CA GLU A 60 -16.90 5.40 5.89
C GLU A 60 -18.16 4.54 5.79
N ASP A 61 -18.77 4.44 4.61
CA ASP A 61 -19.96 3.61 4.38
C ASP A 61 -19.67 2.11 4.61
N ILE A 62 -18.57 1.62 4.05
CA ILE A 62 -18.13 0.22 4.20
C ILE A 62 -17.87 -0.12 5.67
N VAL A 63 -17.09 0.73 6.36
CA VAL A 63 -16.68 0.49 7.74
C VAL A 63 -17.83 0.73 8.71
N GLY A 64 -18.68 1.73 8.45
CA GLY A 64 -19.87 2.01 9.26
C GLY A 64 -20.89 0.86 9.20
N LYS A 65 -21.04 0.21 8.04
CA LYS A 65 -21.89 -0.97 7.87
C LYS A 65 -21.22 -2.27 8.29
N GLN A 66 -19.89 -2.30 8.41
CA GLN A 66 -19.09 -3.52 8.58
C GLN A 66 -19.50 -4.61 7.59
N SER A 67 -19.63 -4.24 6.31
CA SER A 67 -20.16 -5.10 5.27
C SER A 67 -19.57 -4.78 3.90
N LEU A 68 -18.96 -5.78 3.26
CA LEU A 68 -18.35 -5.68 1.94
C LEU A 68 -18.56 -6.99 1.17
N SER A 69 -19.10 -6.90 -0.05
CA SER A 69 -19.10 -7.99 -1.00
C SER A 69 -17.90 -7.92 -1.92
N ILE A 70 -17.14 -9.02 -1.93
CA ILE A 70 -15.98 -9.27 -2.77
C ILE A 70 -16.44 -10.20 -3.90
N ARG A 71 -16.82 -9.64 -5.06
CA ARG A 71 -17.40 -10.39 -6.19
C ARG A 71 -16.35 -10.66 -7.26
N PHE A 72 -16.33 -11.89 -7.77
CA PHE A 72 -15.37 -12.34 -8.78
C PHE A 72 -16.07 -12.59 -10.11
N MET A 73 -15.51 -12.01 -11.17
CA MET A 73 -16.10 -12.00 -12.50
C MET A 73 -15.18 -12.69 -13.50
N LYS A 74 -15.72 -13.61 -14.31
CA LYS A 74 -14.93 -14.41 -15.27
C LYS A 74 -14.50 -13.64 -16.52
N ASN A 75 -15.29 -12.66 -16.95
CA ASN A 75 -15.11 -11.90 -18.20
C ASN A 75 -15.47 -10.41 -18.02
N GLY A 76 -15.40 -9.91 -16.79
CA GLY A 76 -15.78 -8.54 -16.45
C GLY A 76 -17.28 -8.30 -16.28
N SER A 77 -18.15 -9.25 -16.63
CA SER A 77 -19.62 -9.08 -16.49
C SER A 77 -20.35 -10.26 -15.86
N THR A 78 -19.79 -11.47 -15.92
CA THR A 78 -20.41 -12.68 -15.36
C THR A 78 -19.82 -13.01 -14.00
N GLU A 79 -20.61 -12.86 -12.93
CA GLU A 79 -20.23 -13.27 -11.58
C GLU A 79 -20.13 -14.79 -11.53
N VAL A 80 -19.01 -15.28 -10.99
CA VAL A 80 -18.76 -16.71 -10.78
C VAL A 80 -18.61 -17.09 -9.32
N GLY A 81 -18.62 -16.09 -8.44
CA GLY A 81 -18.64 -16.26 -7.00
C GLY A 81 -18.50 -14.94 -6.28
N SER A 82 -18.82 -14.94 -5.00
CA SER A 82 -18.62 -13.80 -4.12
C SER A 82 -18.30 -14.26 -2.70
N PHE A 83 -17.59 -13.41 -1.96
CA PHE A 83 -17.33 -13.56 -0.54
C PHE A 83 -17.91 -12.35 0.20
N GLN A 84 -18.65 -12.59 1.28
CA GLN A 84 -19.24 -11.53 2.09
C GLN A 84 -18.37 -11.34 3.34
N ALA A 85 -17.69 -10.21 3.42
CA ALA A 85 -16.86 -9.84 4.57
C ALA A 85 -17.63 -8.89 5.49
N GLY A 86 -17.71 -9.23 6.77
CA GLY A 86 -18.35 -8.39 7.78
C GLY A 86 -18.10 -8.90 9.20
N GLN A 87 -18.78 -8.34 10.20
CA GLN A 87 -18.49 -8.59 11.63
C GLN A 87 -18.40 -10.08 12.03
N GLY A 88 -19.08 -10.97 11.31
CA GLY A 88 -19.08 -12.41 11.58
C GLY A 88 -17.82 -13.16 11.12
N ASN A 89 -17.05 -12.64 10.17
CA ASN A 89 -15.91 -13.35 9.57
C ASN A 89 -14.71 -12.46 9.20
N ALA A 90 -14.85 -11.14 9.32
CA ALA A 90 -13.80 -10.18 9.03
C ALA A 90 -13.92 -8.94 9.93
N THR A 91 -12.84 -8.17 10.02
CA THR A 91 -12.83 -6.82 10.59
C THR A 91 -12.52 -5.84 9.47
N LEU A 92 -13.37 -4.84 9.30
CA LEU A 92 -13.20 -3.78 8.32
C LEU A 92 -12.86 -2.48 9.05
N ARG A 93 -11.80 -1.79 8.64
CA ARG A 93 -11.40 -0.51 9.23
C ARG A 93 -10.75 0.39 8.21
N ILE A 94 -10.86 1.69 8.42
CA ILE A 94 -10.08 2.67 7.67
C ILE A 94 -8.68 2.69 8.27
N VAL A 95 -7.66 2.64 7.43
CA VAL A 95 -6.24 2.74 7.81
C VAL A 95 -5.53 3.77 6.94
N ASP A 96 -4.35 4.22 7.38
CA ASP A 96 -3.38 4.96 6.57
C ASP A 96 -4.01 6.16 5.84
N ASN A 97 -4.86 6.91 6.55
CA ASN A 97 -5.53 8.10 6.04
C ASN A 97 -6.32 7.89 4.74
N TYR A 98 -7.06 6.76 4.58
CA TYR A 98 -8.24 6.60 3.69
C TYR A 98 -8.57 5.14 3.25
N PRO A 99 -7.60 4.25 2.98
CA PRO A 99 -7.88 2.88 2.56
C PRO A 99 -8.71 2.05 3.54
N VAL A 100 -9.56 1.17 3.02
CA VAL A 100 -10.25 0.16 3.80
C VAL A 100 -9.36 -1.07 3.89
N GLU A 101 -9.01 -1.46 5.12
CA GLU A 101 -8.37 -2.73 5.44
C GLU A 101 -9.42 -3.77 5.83
N VAL A 102 -9.35 -4.93 5.21
CA VAL A 102 -10.15 -6.12 5.50
C VAL A 102 -9.22 -7.19 6.07
N VAL A 103 -9.39 -7.48 7.36
CA VAL A 103 -8.69 -8.57 8.06
C VAL A 103 -9.66 -9.72 8.27
N PHE A 104 -9.38 -10.87 7.67
CA PHE A 104 -10.22 -12.06 7.78
C PHE A 104 -9.94 -12.76 9.11
N GLN A 105 -10.99 -13.27 9.76
CA GLN A 105 -10.85 -14.00 11.02
C GLN A 105 -10.28 -15.40 10.80
N ASP A 106 -10.64 -16.05 9.69
CA ASP A 106 -10.07 -17.33 9.26
C ASP A 106 -9.10 -17.12 8.09
N SER A 107 -7.91 -17.71 8.21
CA SER A 107 -6.92 -17.76 7.14
C SER A 107 -7.43 -18.48 5.89
N ALA A 108 -8.32 -19.48 6.03
CA ALA A 108 -8.89 -20.22 4.91
C ALA A 108 -9.79 -19.33 4.05
N ASP A 109 -10.56 -18.43 4.67
CA ASP A 109 -11.38 -17.44 3.97
C ASP A 109 -10.50 -16.51 3.14
N TYR A 110 -9.39 -16.03 3.71
CA TYR A 110 -8.47 -15.18 2.97
C TYR A 110 -7.78 -15.94 1.82
N GLN A 111 -7.38 -17.20 2.04
CA GLN A 111 -6.81 -18.02 0.97
C GLN A 111 -7.80 -18.26 -0.17
N PHE A 112 -9.08 -18.48 0.15
CA PHE A 112 -10.14 -18.57 -0.86
C PHE A 112 -10.24 -17.28 -1.67
N VAL A 113 -10.25 -16.11 -1.02
CA VAL A 113 -10.25 -14.81 -1.71
C VAL A 113 -9.03 -14.66 -2.62
N LEU A 114 -7.82 -15.00 -2.16
CA LEU A 114 -6.61 -14.97 -2.98
C LEU A 114 -6.69 -15.92 -4.18
N ASP A 115 -7.23 -17.13 -4.01
CA ASP A 115 -7.41 -18.09 -5.11
C ASP A 115 -8.38 -17.55 -6.16
N GLN A 116 -9.48 -16.95 -5.73
CA GLN A 116 -10.44 -16.33 -6.65
C GLN A 116 -9.84 -15.12 -7.37
N ILE A 117 -9.06 -14.28 -6.69
CA ILE A 117 -8.36 -13.16 -7.34
C ILE A 117 -7.36 -13.67 -8.38
N ALA A 118 -6.65 -14.78 -8.10
CA ALA A 118 -5.68 -15.38 -9.01
C ALA A 118 -6.31 -16.04 -10.26
N ALA A 119 -7.56 -16.48 -10.17
CA ALA A 119 -8.24 -17.30 -11.18
C ALA A 119 -9.21 -16.52 -12.09
N ASN A 120 -9.68 -15.36 -11.65
CA ASN A 120 -10.73 -14.60 -12.34
C ASN A 120 -10.19 -13.40 -13.11
N ALA A 121 -11.05 -12.75 -13.90
CA ALA A 121 -10.66 -11.64 -14.77
C ALA A 121 -10.87 -10.28 -14.12
N VAL A 122 -11.90 -10.12 -13.28
CA VAL A 122 -12.22 -8.86 -12.63
C VAL A 122 -12.68 -9.09 -11.19
N LEU A 123 -12.22 -8.22 -10.29
CA LEU A 123 -12.69 -8.12 -8.92
C LEU A 123 -13.59 -6.88 -8.80
N ASN A 124 -14.80 -7.07 -8.26
CA ASN A 124 -15.70 -5.99 -7.89
C ASN A 124 -15.86 -5.97 -6.37
N LEU A 125 -15.38 -4.89 -5.74
CA LEU A 125 -15.61 -4.60 -4.34
C LEU A 125 -16.84 -3.72 -4.24
N SER A 126 -17.82 -4.13 -3.44
CA SER A 126 -19.17 -3.61 -3.55
C SER A 126 -19.95 -3.79 -2.26
N MET A 127 -21.12 -3.16 -2.17
CA MET A 127 -22.00 -3.34 -1.03
C MET A 127 -22.58 -4.76 -1.01
N ALA A 128 -22.78 -5.36 0.18
CA ALA A 128 -23.26 -6.73 0.33
C ALA A 128 -24.60 -7.04 -0.33
N ASP A 129 -25.49 -6.05 -0.38
CA ASP A 129 -26.90 -6.24 -0.74
C ASP A 129 -27.39 -5.27 -1.82
N GLN A 130 -26.49 -4.55 -2.48
CA GLN A 130 -26.83 -3.54 -3.50
C GLN A 130 -25.84 -3.57 -4.67
N ASP A 131 -26.25 -3.09 -5.84
CA ASP A 131 -25.38 -2.98 -7.02
C ASP A 131 -24.43 -1.77 -6.99
N VAL A 132 -24.10 -1.28 -5.80
CA VAL A 132 -23.14 -0.20 -5.59
C VAL A 132 -21.74 -0.79 -5.57
N SER A 133 -20.94 -0.44 -6.58
CA SER A 133 -19.52 -0.78 -6.66
C SER A 133 -18.69 0.32 -5.98
N TYR A 134 -17.81 -0.09 -5.07
CA TYR A 134 -16.78 0.75 -4.46
C TYR A 134 -15.45 0.68 -5.21
N GLY A 135 -15.25 -0.35 -6.02
CA GLY A 135 -14.07 -0.47 -6.87
C GLY A 135 -14.10 -1.68 -7.80
N LEU A 136 -13.55 -1.49 -8.99
CA LEU A 136 -13.42 -2.51 -10.02
C LEU A 136 -11.95 -2.64 -10.42
N PHE A 137 -11.39 -3.85 -10.32
CA PHE A 137 -9.97 -4.10 -10.58
C PHE A 137 -9.79 -5.20 -11.63
N ASP A 138 -8.91 -4.96 -12.60
CA ASP A 138 -8.46 -5.97 -13.55
C ASP A 138 -7.55 -6.99 -12.84
N LEU A 139 -7.85 -8.27 -12.99
CA LEU A 139 -7.10 -9.35 -12.36
C LEU A 139 -6.11 -10.01 -13.32
N LYS A 140 -5.98 -9.52 -14.55
CA LYS A 140 -5.00 -10.04 -15.51
C LYS A 140 -3.58 -9.87 -14.95
N GLY A 141 -2.94 -11.00 -14.68
CA GLY A 141 -1.57 -11.05 -14.13
C GLY A 141 -1.51 -11.24 -12.61
N SER A 142 -2.65 -11.14 -11.89
CA SER A 142 -2.74 -11.31 -10.44
C SER A 142 -2.15 -12.64 -9.97
N GLY A 143 -2.35 -13.73 -10.72
CA GLY A 143 -1.86 -15.05 -10.36
C GLY A 143 -0.33 -15.12 -10.22
N LYS A 144 0.43 -14.31 -10.98
CA LYS A 144 1.89 -14.23 -10.80
C LYS A 144 2.24 -13.50 -9.50
N ALA A 145 1.60 -12.36 -9.25
CA ALA A 145 1.85 -11.55 -8.06
C ALA A 145 1.45 -12.28 -6.77
N ILE A 146 0.31 -12.98 -6.77
CA ILE A 146 -0.16 -13.80 -5.64
C ILE A 146 0.76 -14.98 -5.36
N ARG A 147 1.33 -15.62 -6.39
CA ARG A 147 2.37 -16.66 -6.18
C ARG A 147 3.61 -16.08 -5.50
N SER A 148 4.08 -14.91 -5.94
CA SER A 148 5.21 -14.22 -5.29
C SER A 148 4.91 -13.84 -3.85
N LEU A 149 3.69 -13.33 -3.60
CA LEU A 149 3.19 -13.01 -2.26
C LEU A 149 3.21 -14.24 -1.36
N ARG A 150 2.57 -15.34 -1.76
CA ARG A 150 2.53 -16.58 -1.00
C ARG A 150 3.91 -17.13 -0.68
N SER A 151 4.83 -17.11 -1.65
CA SER A 151 6.22 -17.52 -1.44
C SER A 151 6.91 -16.69 -0.35
N SER A 152 6.62 -15.38 -0.30
CA SER A 152 7.23 -14.48 0.67
C SER A 152 6.57 -14.58 2.05
N CYS A 153 5.25 -14.79 2.09
CA CYS A 153 4.50 -15.03 3.33
C CYS A 153 4.90 -16.34 4.03
N GLY A 154 5.20 -17.40 3.27
CA GLY A 154 5.72 -18.66 3.81
C GLY A 154 7.20 -18.63 4.23
N SER A 155 7.93 -17.59 3.81
CA SER A 155 9.35 -17.37 4.14
C SER A 155 9.55 -16.27 5.20
N ALA A 156 8.46 -15.72 5.76
CA ALA A 156 8.55 -14.75 6.84
C ALA A 156 9.22 -15.41 8.04
N PRO A 157 10.36 -14.89 8.54
CA PRO A 157 10.91 -15.36 9.79
C PRO A 157 9.82 -15.19 10.85
N GLN A 158 9.49 -16.28 11.56
CA GLN A 158 8.86 -16.16 12.87
C GLN A 158 9.66 -15.11 13.66
N ALA A 159 8.96 -14.29 14.45
CA ALA A 159 9.57 -13.37 15.40
C ALA A 159 10.51 -14.13 16.34
N GLY A 160 11.74 -14.35 15.89
CA GLY A 160 12.84 -14.86 16.66
C GLY A 160 13.37 -13.73 17.49
N ASN A 161 13.63 -13.99 18.77
CA ASN A 161 14.41 -13.16 19.65
C ASN A 161 15.71 -12.73 18.95
N ASN A 162 15.69 -11.56 18.30
CA ASN A 162 16.91 -10.91 17.89
C ASN A 162 17.38 -10.15 19.13
N THR A 163 18.54 -10.55 19.64
CA THR A 163 19.40 -9.67 20.43
C THR A 163 19.54 -8.37 19.64
N MET A 164 18.76 -7.36 20.02
CA MET A 164 18.75 -6.06 19.38
C MET A 164 20.16 -5.48 19.47
N GLU A 165 20.77 -5.27 18.30
CA GLU A 165 21.95 -4.43 18.19
C GLU A 165 21.59 -3.01 18.64
N ALA A 166 22.55 -2.31 19.26
CA ALA A 166 22.28 -1.01 19.84
C ALA A 166 21.84 -0.03 18.73
N PRO A 167 20.80 0.81 18.96
CA PRO A 167 20.35 1.76 17.96
C PRO A 167 21.46 2.73 17.56
N GLU A 168 21.66 2.95 16.26
CA GLU A 168 22.60 3.92 15.71
C GLU A 168 21.93 5.26 15.35
N GLY A 169 20.59 5.33 15.40
CA GLY A 169 19.77 6.49 15.03
C GLY A 169 18.74 6.95 16.06
N VAL A 170 17.82 7.81 15.63
CA VAL A 170 16.71 8.32 16.48
C VAL A 170 15.64 7.25 16.59
N VAL A 171 15.23 6.92 17.82
CA VAL A 171 14.29 5.83 18.10
C VAL A 171 12.96 6.38 18.59
N TYR A 172 11.88 5.89 18.00
CA TYR A 172 10.50 6.20 18.33
C TYR A 172 9.79 4.94 18.82
N CYS A 173 9.11 5.06 19.95
CA CYS A 173 8.38 3.97 20.60
C CYS A 173 6.91 4.35 20.77
N GLY A 174 6.01 3.38 20.70
CA GLY A 174 4.60 3.59 20.98
C GLY A 174 3.71 3.07 19.86
N GLY A 175 2.71 3.86 19.48
CA GLY A 175 1.69 3.48 18.48
C GLY A 175 0.39 2.93 19.07
N GLY A 176 0.05 3.27 20.32
CA GLY A 176 -1.23 2.91 20.92
C GLY A 176 -1.53 1.40 20.88
N GLN A 177 -2.50 1.00 20.05
CA GLN A 177 -2.91 -0.40 19.85
C GLN A 177 -1.87 -1.23 19.10
N ILE A 178 -0.93 -0.61 18.38
CA ILE A 178 0.16 -1.32 17.69
C ILE A 178 1.50 -0.82 18.20
N LYS A 179 2.10 -1.60 19.09
CA LYS A 179 3.42 -1.28 19.65
C LYS A 179 4.52 -1.56 18.64
N ARG A 180 5.26 -0.52 18.24
CA ARG A 180 6.45 -0.65 17.41
C ARG A 180 7.60 0.17 17.99
N GLN A 181 8.80 -0.28 17.67
CA GLN A 181 10.02 0.49 17.75
C GLN A 181 10.43 0.86 16.33
N ILE A 182 10.57 2.14 16.07
CA ILE A 182 10.90 2.69 14.76
C ILE A 182 12.18 3.49 14.92
N GLU A 183 13.18 3.16 14.13
CA GLU A 183 14.44 3.89 14.05
C GLU A 183 14.63 4.40 12.63
N TYR A 184 15.21 5.58 12.48
CA TYR A 184 15.65 6.03 11.16
C TYR A 184 17.04 6.65 11.21
N LEU A 185 17.74 6.56 10.08
CA LEU A 185 19.01 7.22 9.84
C LEU A 185 18.99 7.84 8.44
N ILE A 186 19.26 9.14 8.37
CA ILE A 186 19.56 9.83 7.10
C ILE A 186 21.05 9.65 6.84
N LEU A 187 21.41 9.13 5.68
CA LEU A 187 22.75 8.71 5.33
C LEU A 187 23.56 9.90 4.79
N ASP A 188 24.78 10.10 5.32
CA ASP A 188 25.71 11.11 4.80
C ASP A 188 26.14 10.83 3.35
N LYS A 189 26.10 9.56 2.93
CA LYS A 189 26.43 9.09 1.58
C LYS A 189 25.29 8.23 1.04
N ALA A 190 24.39 8.86 0.30
CA ALA A 190 23.28 8.19 -0.36
C ALA A 190 23.76 7.25 -1.48
N GLN A 191 23.06 6.12 -1.66
CA GLN A 191 23.19 5.26 -2.83
C GLN A 191 22.03 5.54 -3.79
N GLY A 192 22.23 6.52 -4.68
CA GLY A 192 21.18 6.98 -5.58
C GLY A 192 20.13 7.82 -4.84
N GLN A 193 18.84 7.57 -5.12
CA GLN A 193 17.73 8.29 -4.47
C GLN A 193 17.45 7.85 -3.02
N TRP A 194 18.07 6.75 -2.58
CA TRP A 194 17.88 6.20 -1.25
C TRP A 194 18.93 6.80 -0.30
N ASP A 195 18.56 7.90 0.33
CA ASP A 195 19.38 8.68 1.27
C ASP A 195 18.97 8.48 2.73
N ALA A 196 18.03 7.59 3.01
CA ALA A 196 17.65 7.20 4.37
C ALA A 196 17.44 5.69 4.50
N ILE A 197 17.48 5.22 5.74
CA ILE A 197 17.05 3.88 6.15
C ILE A 197 16.07 4.02 7.31
N VAL A 198 15.03 3.19 7.30
CA VAL A 198 14.05 3.10 8.38
C VAL A 198 14.01 1.65 8.85
N THR A 199 14.14 1.44 10.16
CA THR A 199 14.12 0.15 10.81
C THR A 199 12.88 0.05 11.70
N VAL A 200 11.97 -0.88 11.39
CA VAL A 200 10.75 -1.13 12.18
C VAL A 200 10.85 -2.49 12.83
N ASN A 201 10.90 -2.52 14.17
CA ASN A 201 11.09 -3.73 14.97
C ASN A 201 12.30 -4.58 14.52
N GLY A 202 13.42 -3.92 14.24
CA GLY A 202 14.68 -4.57 13.86
C GLY A 202 14.78 -5.00 12.39
N LYS A 203 13.80 -4.67 11.53
CA LYS A 203 13.89 -4.90 10.08
C LYS A 203 14.00 -3.59 9.32
N THR A 204 15.00 -3.50 8.45
CA THR A 204 15.40 -2.28 7.75
C THR A 204 14.85 -2.24 6.33
N THR A 205 14.35 -1.07 5.95
CA THR A 205 13.90 -0.71 4.60
C THR A 205 14.66 0.54 4.15
N ARG A 206 15.04 0.61 2.88
CA ARG A 206 15.60 1.85 2.30
C ARG A 206 14.49 2.86 2.08
N ALA A 207 14.76 4.12 2.38
CA ALA A 207 13.84 5.22 2.18
C ALA A 207 14.53 6.39 1.48
N MET A 208 13.72 7.24 0.86
CA MET A 208 14.16 8.54 0.37
C MET A 208 13.56 9.65 1.24
N THR A 209 14.33 10.71 1.49
CA THR A 209 13.84 11.89 2.18
C THR A 209 13.03 12.78 1.25
N ALA A 210 11.91 13.30 1.76
CA ALA A 210 11.05 14.24 1.07
C ALA A 210 10.72 15.42 2.00
N TYR A 211 11.51 16.50 1.90
CA TYR A 211 11.31 17.73 2.65
C TYR A 211 10.13 18.58 2.14
N SER A 212 9.76 18.40 0.86
CA SER A 212 8.64 19.10 0.22
C SER A 212 7.43 18.21 0.01
N TYR A 213 7.19 17.27 0.92
CA TYR A 213 6.11 16.26 0.84
C TYR A 213 4.73 16.88 0.58
N PHE A 214 4.41 18.00 1.23
CA PHE A 214 3.12 18.70 1.09
C PHE A 214 3.03 19.60 -0.15
N GLY A 215 4.08 19.66 -0.98
CA GLY A 215 4.11 20.50 -2.19
C GLY A 215 3.82 21.98 -1.88
N ASN A 216 2.68 22.47 -2.39
CA ASN A 216 2.24 23.86 -2.20
C ASN A 216 1.33 24.05 -0.97
N ALA A 217 0.94 22.98 -0.28
CA ALA A 217 0.16 23.07 0.94
C ALA A 217 1.05 23.42 2.13
N GLU A 218 0.51 24.16 3.10
CA GLU A 218 1.22 24.45 4.35
C GLU A 218 1.42 23.14 5.14
N PRO A 219 2.68 22.73 5.42
CA PRO A 219 2.94 21.53 6.20
C PRO A 219 2.35 21.64 7.60
N PRO A 220 1.87 20.53 8.21
CA PRO A 220 1.43 20.54 9.59
C PRO A 220 2.55 21.04 10.51
N ARG A 221 2.15 21.69 11.60
CA ARG A 221 3.07 22.28 12.55
C ARG A 221 4.09 21.25 13.05
N GLY A 222 5.36 21.61 12.95
CA GLY A 222 6.47 20.77 13.40
C GLY A 222 6.93 19.73 12.39
N PHE A 223 6.38 19.66 11.18
CA PHE A 223 6.88 18.75 10.15
C PHE A 223 8.36 19.02 9.85
N VAL A 224 9.16 17.94 9.80
CA VAL A 224 10.60 17.98 9.54
C VAL A 224 10.92 17.35 8.19
N VAL A 225 10.50 16.10 7.99
CA VAL A 225 10.84 15.31 6.80
C VAL A 225 9.87 14.14 6.66
N ALA A 226 9.52 13.78 5.43
CA ALA A 226 8.89 12.50 5.13
C ALA A 226 9.95 11.50 4.67
N LEU A 227 9.86 10.25 5.15
CA LEU A 227 10.70 9.14 4.71
C LEU A 227 9.81 8.21 3.89
N LEU A 228 10.12 8.10 2.60
CA LEU A 228 9.34 7.31 1.64
C LEU A 228 10.07 5.99 1.37
N GLY A 229 9.60 4.91 1.97
CA GLY A 229 10.16 3.58 1.86
C GLY A 229 10.04 2.98 0.47
N GLU A 230 11.00 2.14 0.08
CA GLU A 230 10.95 1.41 -1.20
C GLU A 230 9.75 0.44 -1.29
N ASP A 231 9.16 0.07 -0.15
CA ASP A 231 7.95 -0.73 -0.01
C ASP A 231 6.67 0.12 0.02
N ARG A 232 6.75 1.42 -0.31
CA ARG A 232 5.69 2.43 -0.24
C ARG A 232 5.22 2.77 1.18
N SER A 233 5.98 2.38 2.21
CA SER A 233 5.74 2.92 3.55
C SER A 233 6.04 4.42 3.58
N GLU A 234 5.23 5.16 4.32
CA GLU A 234 5.39 6.59 4.52
C GLU A 234 5.52 6.88 6.01
N PHE A 235 6.62 7.54 6.39
CA PHE A 235 6.87 7.97 7.76
C PHE A 235 7.00 9.49 7.79
N LEU A 236 6.21 10.17 8.61
CA LEU A 236 6.29 11.62 8.76
C LEU A 236 6.95 11.94 10.08
N VAL A 237 8.08 12.65 10.03
CA VAL A 237 8.86 13.03 11.21
C VAL A 237 8.50 14.45 11.62
N PHE A 238 8.27 14.64 12.92
CA PHE A 238 7.87 15.91 13.49
C PHE A 238 8.69 16.30 14.72
N LYS A 239 8.86 17.61 14.87
CA LYS A 239 9.50 18.29 16.00
C LYS A 239 8.79 19.61 16.28
N ASP A 240 8.14 19.70 17.43
CA ASP A 240 7.52 20.94 17.93
C ASP A 240 7.92 21.17 19.40
N GLY A 241 8.77 22.18 19.61
CA GLY A 241 9.37 22.46 20.92
C GLY A 241 10.15 21.26 21.46
N ASN A 242 9.70 20.73 22.60
CA ASN A 242 10.32 19.58 23.27
C ASN A 242 9.68 18.23 22.86
N LYS A 243 8.75 18.22 21.90
CA LYS A 243 8.09 17.01 21.42
C LYS A 243 8.65 16.62 20.07
N ASN A 244 9.23 15.42 20.03
CA ASN A 244 9.60 14.76 18.78
C ASN A 244 8.71 13.53 18.63
N TRP A 245 8.07 13.41 17.48
CA TRP A 245 7.26 12.24 17.17
C TRP A 245 7.40 11.86 15.71
N LEU A 246 7.01 10.63 15.44
CA LEU A 246 6.95 10.06 14.11
C LEU A 246 5.53 9.53 13.91
N GLU A 247 4.94 9.82 12.77
CA GLU A 247 3.66 9.25 12.34
C GLU A 247 3.93 8.15 11.32
N TYR A 248 3.31 7.00 11.54
CA TYR A 248 3.35 5.86 10.63
C TYR A 248 1.97 5.20 10.61
N GLY A 249 1.28 5.36 9.49
CA GLY A 249 -0.17 5.16 9.41
C GLY A 249 -0.91 6.11 10.36
N ASP A 250 -1.97 5.62 11.01
CA ASP A 250 -2.78 6.40 11.96
C ASP A 250 -2.18 6.52 13.37
N TYR A 251 -0.92 6.08 13.52
CA TYR A 251 -0.30 5.93 14.81
C TYR A 251 0.86 6.90 14.99
N GLN A 252 0.85 7.54 16.16
CA GLN A 252 1.94 8.39 16.62
C GLN A 252 2.89 7.60 17.53
N TYR A 253 4.19 7.75 17.27
CA TYR A 253 5.30 7.17 18.02
C TYR A 253 6.14 8.30 18.60
N ILE A 254 6.45 8.23 19.88
CA ILE A 254 7.18 9.29 20.59
C ILE A 254 8.65 8.91 20.66
N GLN A 255 9.55 9.88 20.46
CA GLN A 255 10.98 9.63 20.62
C GLN A 255 11.26 9.11 22.04
N CYS A 256 12.01 8.01 22.13
CA CYS A 256 12.23 7.26 23.38
C CYS A 256 13.72 7.07 23.73
N ASN A 257 14.63 7.68 22.97
CA ASN A 257 16.06 7.77 23.28
C ASN A 257 16.57 9.23 23.34
#